data_AF-A0A3P5ZSS4-F1
#
_entry.id   AF-A0A3P5ZSS4-F1
#
_cell.length_a   1.000
_cell.length_b   1.000
_cell.length_c   1.000
_cell.angle_alpha   90.00
_cell.angle_beta   90.00
_cell.angle_gamma   90.00
#
_symmetry.space_group_name_H-M   'P 1'
#
loop_
_entity.id
_entity.type
_entity.pdbx_description
1 polymer ?
#
loop_
_entity_poly.entity_id
_entity_poly.type
_entity_poly.pdbx_seq_one_letter_code
_entity_poly.pdbx_strand_id
1 'polypeptide(L)'
;MRELLRAYFSRRTLVSLYNIFFTISHKLLTSFPLSVIMPKPNDAVAESDSESVPLLDLSKPSSPISFPIKSLQYLKSRSYFDSFHFQFNRSTVPLRRNLPDHRPRVLVCHDMKGGYVDDKWVQGCENDAGFAIWHWYLMDVFVYFSHSLVTIPPPCWTNTAHRHGVKVLGTFITEWDEGKATCNEMLATKESAQIYAERLSELGSLLLL
;
A
#
# COMPACT_ATOMS: atom_id res chain seq x y z
N MET A 1 42.90 29.26 9.28
CA MET A 1 42.15 28.51 8.23
C MET A 1 40.72 28.14 8.65
N ARG A 2 40.44 27.73 9.90
CA ARG A 2 39.07 27.41 10.35
C ARG A 2 38.13 28.62 10.51
N GLU A 3 38.64 29.79 10.93
CA GLU A 3 37.82 31.00 11.08
C GLU A 3 37.40 31.65 9.74
N LEU A 4 38.22 31.51 8.69
CA LEU A 4 37.88 32.00 7.33
C LEU A 4 36.77 31.20 6.66
N LEU A 5 36.68 29.89 6.94
CA LEU A 5 35.65 29.00 6.38
C LEU A 5 34.28 29.21 7.07
N ARG A 6 34.26 29.69 8.31
CA ARG A 6 33.03 29.93 9.08
C ARG A 6 32.22 31.13 8.58
N ALA A 7 32.90 32.11 7.96
CA ALA A 7 32.25 33.25 7.31
C ALA A 7 31.55 32.85 5.99
N TYR A 8 32.07 31.86 5.27
CA TYR A 8 31.51 31.40 3.99
C TYR A 8 30.33 30.42 4.16
N PHE A 9 30.35 29.56 5.17
CA PHE A 9 29.27 28.60 5.48
C PHE A 9 28.30 29.09 6.56
N SER A 10 27.88 30.36 6.51
CA SER A 10 26.76 30.82 7.34
C SER A 10 25.44 30.20 6.87
N ARG A 11 24.48 30.00 7.79
CA ARG A 11 23.12 29.52 7.44
C ARG A 11 22.46 30.39 6.37
N ARG A 12 22.73 31.71 6.38
CA ARG A 12 22.20 32.64 5.38
C ARG A 12 22.77 32.38 3.98
N THR A 13 24.07 32.09 3.86
CA THR A 13 24.70 31.75 2.57
C THR A 13 24.18 30.42 2.03
N LEU A 14 23.98 29.41 2.88
CA LEU A 14 23.39 28.12 2.49
C LEU A 14 21.95 28.26 1.98
N VAL A 15 21.11 29.02 2.68
CA VAL A 15 19.72 29.28 2.25
C VAL A 15 19.70 30.07 0.94
N SER A 16 20.59 31.05 0.77
CA SER A 16 20.71 31.81 -0.48
C SER A 16 21.12 30.92 -1.65
N LEU A 17 22.09 30.02 -1.46
CA LEU A 17 22.53 29.06 -2.49
C LEU A 17 21.41 28.08 -2.86
N TYR A 18 20.68 27.56 -1.87
CA TYR A 18 19.54 26.68 -2.12
C TYR A 18 18.44 27.37 -2.93
N ASN A 19 18.07 28.61 -2.57
CA ASN A 19 17.04 29.36 -3.29
C ASN A 19 17.49 29.71 -4.71
N ILE A 20 18.77 30.04 -4.92
CA ILE A 20 19.34 30.26 -6.27
C ILE A 20 19.26 28.97 -7.08
N PHE A 21 19.69 27.84 -6.53
CA PHE A 21 19.63 26.54 -7.21
C PHE A 21 18.18 26.16 -7.57
N PHE A 22 17.24 26.31 -6.63
CA PHE A 22 15.81 26.05 -6.85
C PHE A 22 15.21 26.97 -7.91
N THR A 23 15.58 28.24 -7.93
CA THR A 23 15.08 29.19 -8.94
C THR A 23 15.65 28.89 -10.33
N ILE A 24 16.92 28.51 -10.41
CA ILE A 24 17.57 28.12 -11.66
C ILE A 24 16.97 26.81 -12.18
N SER A 25 16.81 25.80 -11.33
CA SER A 25 16.23 24.51 -11.73
C SER A 25 14.78 24.65 -12.17
N HIS A 26 13.97 25.45 -11.48
CA HIS A 26 12.59 25.71 -11.86
C HIS A 26 12.51 26.46 -13.19
N LYS A 27 13.35 27.48 -13.41
CA LYS A 27 13.40 28.19 -14.70
C LYS A 27 13.87 27.26 -15.82
N LEU A 28 14.85 26.38 -15.60
CA LEU A 28 15.28 25.37 -16.57
C LEU A 28 14.16 24.37 -16.88
N LEU A 29 13.43 23.88 -15.87
CA LEU A 29 12.30 22.96 -16.10
C LEU A 29 11.13 23.61 -16.85
N THR A 30 10.89 24.91 -16.68
CA THR A 30 9.78 25.61 -17.36
C THR A 30 10.15 26.19 -18.73
N SER A 31 11.44 26.31 -19.04
CA SER A 31 11.93 26.89 -20.31
C SER A 31 12.27 25.85 -21.38
N PHE A 32 12.38 24.58 -20.99
CA PHE A 32 12.64 23.46 -21.90
C PHE A 32 11.38 22.61 -22.04
N PRO A 33 10.89 22.34 -23.26
CA PRO A 33 9.81 21.38 -23.43
C PRO A 33 10.28 20.02 -22.92
N LEU A 34 9.45 19.36 -22.10
CA LEU A 34 9.74 18.05 -21.50
C LEU A 34 10.12 16.95 -22.52
N SER A 35 9.95 17.20 -23.82
CA SER A 35 10.35 16.33 -24.92
C SER A 35 11.86 16.21 -25.17
N VAL A 36 12.70 17.06 -24.55
CA VAL A 36 14.17 17.04 -24.73
C VAL A 36 14.90 16.27 -23.62
N ILE A 37 14.21 15.93 -22.52
CA ILE A 37 14.79 15.19 -21.37
C ILE A 37 14.27 13.73 -21.29
N MET A 38 13.37 13.33 -22.19
CA MET A 38 12.99 11.92 -22.35
C MET A 38 13.74 11.31 -23.54
N PRO A 39 14.36 10.13 -23.41
CA PRO A 39 14.76 9.37 -24.58
C PRO A 39 13.50 9.10 -25.41
N LYS A 40 13.61 9.28 -26.73
CA LYS A 40 12.58 8.80 -27.66
C LYS A 40 12.30 7.31 -27.35
N PRO A 41 11.04 6.85 -27.41
CA PRO A 41 10.79 5.42 -27.37
C PRO A 41 11.56 4.82 -28.55
N ASN A 42 12.39 3.82 -28.27
CA ASN A 42 12.95 3.02 -29.34
C ASN A 42 11.77 2.43 -30.12
N ASP A 43 11.77 2.61 -31.45
CA ASP A 43 10.98 1.84 -32.40
C ASP A 43 11.49 0.40 -32.45
N ALA A 44 11.55 -0.25 -31.29
CA ALA A 44 11.57 -1.69 -31.19
C ALA A 44 10.12 -2.08 -30.89
N VAL A 45 9.50 -2.70 -31.89
CA VAL A 45 8.22 -3.39 -31.76
C VAL A 45 8.37 -4.43 -30.64
N ALA A 46 8.14 -4.01 -29.41
CA ALA A 46 7.67 -4.90 -28.37
C ALA A 46 6.17 -4.96 -28.61
N GLU A 47 5.74 -6.01 -29.29
CA GLU A 47 4.35 -6.43 -29.35
C GLU A 47 3.79 -6.27 -27.95
N SER A 48 2.90 -5.30 -27.78
CA SER A 48 1.94 -5.34 -26.69
C SER A 48 1.08 -6.54 -27.00
N ASP A 49 1.52 -7.72 -26.57
CA ASP A 49 0.63 -8.81 -26.29
C ASP A 49 -0.32 -8.27 -25.23
N SER A 50 -1.42 -7.70 -25.71
CA SER A 50 -2.71 -7.80 -25.06
C SER A 50 -3.10 -9.28 -25.04
N GLU A 51 -2.25 -10.13 -24.45
CA GLU A 51 -2.71 -11.39 -23.91
C GLU A 51 -3.66 -10.97 -22.80
N SER A 52 -4.95 -11.13 -23.09
CA SER A 52 -5.99 -11.12 -22.09
C SER A 52 -5.59 -12.11 -21.02
N VAL A 53 -4.93 -11.64 -19.95
CA VAL A 53 -4.67 -12.43 -18.76
C VAL A 53 -6.01 -13.03 -18.38
N PRO A 54 -6.15 -14.37 -18.38
CA PRO A 54 -7.42 -14.99 -18.02
C PRO A 54 -7.84 -14.41 -16.68
N LEU A 55 -9.05 -13.84 -16.60
CA LEU A 55 -9.62 -13.38 -15.34
C LEU A 55 -9.48 -14.55 -14.36
N LEU A 56 -8.63 -14.37 -13.35
CA LEU A 56 -8.33 -15.42 -12.39
C LEU A 56 -9.65 -15.83 -11.73
N ASP A 57 -10.06 -17.06 -12.00
CA ASP A 57 -11.28 -17.62 -11.42
C ASP A 57 -11.00 -18.00 -9.97
N LEU A 58 -11.27 -17.05 -9.07
CA LEU A 58 -11.03 -17.15 -7.64
C LEU A 58 -11.84 -18.26 -6.96
N SER A 59 -12.78 -18.90 -7.66
CA SER A 59 -13.57 -20.03 -7.16
C SER A 59 -12.88 -21.39 -7.37
N LYS A 60 -11.90 -21.46 -8.28
CA LYS A 60 -11.24 -22.72 -8.63
C LYS A 60 -10.05 -23.03 -7.72
N PRO A 61 -9.83 -24.30 -7.37
CA PRO A 61 -8.62 -24.73 -6.67
C PRO A 61 -7.35 -24.34 -7.43
N SER A 62 -6.41 -23.73 -6.73
CA SER A 62 -5.08 -23.35 -7.23
C SER A 62 -4.13 -23.08 -6.06
N SER A 63 -2.89 -22.68 -6.33
CA SER A 63 -1.97 -22.25 -5.26
C SER A 63 -2.59 -21.08 -4.46
N PRO A 64 -2.68 -21.15 -3.13
CA PRO A 64 -3.33 -20.11 -2.34
C PRO A 64 -2.65 -18.75 -2.45
N ILE A 65 -3.44 -17.72 -2.78
CA ILE A 65 -2.97 -16.33 -2.89
C ILE A 65 -3.81 -15.37 -2.04
N SER A 66 -3.18 -14.29 -1.61
CA SER A 66 -3.80 -13.07 -1.13
C SER A 66 -4.06 -12.10 -2.29
N PHE A 67 -5.16 -11.37 -2.20
CA PHE A 67 -5.62 -10.48 -3.26
C PHE A 67 -6.55 -9.40 -2.68
N PRO A 68 -6.66 -8.22 -3.33
CA PRO A 68 -7.50 -7.13 -2.88
C PRO A 68 -8.94 -7.24 -3.38
N ILE A 69 -9.82 -6.38 -2.87
CA ILE A 69 -11.13 -6.11 -3.45
C ILE A 69 -11.03 -4.78 -4.22
N LYS A 70 -11.39 -4.81 -5.51
CA LYS A 70 -11.18 -3.67 -6.42
C LYS A 70 -12.42 -2.81 -6.67
N SER A 71 -13.61 -3.23 -6.24
CA SER A 71 -14.85 -2.47 -6.47
C SER A 71 -15.83 -2.55 -5.31
N LEU A 72 -16.68 -1.54 -5.17
CA LEU A 72 -17.74 -1.52 -4.16
C LEU A 72 -18.74 -2.65 -4.38
N GLN A 73 -19.06 -2.96 -5.64
CA GLN A 73 -19.94 -4.08 -5.94
C GLN A 73 -19.38 -5.41 -5.42
N TYR A 74 -18.07 -5.64 -5.56
CA TYR A 74 -17.43 -6.85 -5.05
C TYR A 74 -17.39 -6.88 -3.50
N LEU A 75 -17.16 -5.73 -2.86
CA LEU A 75 -17.25 -5.60 -1.41
C LEU A 75 -18.68 -5.86 -0.89
N LYS A 76 -19.68 -5.30 -1.58
CA LYS A 76 -21.10 -5.38 -1.22
C LYS A 76 -21.65 -6.79 -1.36
N SER A 77 -21.28 -7.50 -2.43
CA SER A 77 -21.73 -8.87 -2.71
C SER A 77 -21.18 -9.90 -1.73
N ARG A 78 -20.13 -9.54 -0.96
CA ARG A 78 -19.44 -10.45 -0.03
C ARG A 78 -18.76 -11.64 -0.72
N SER A 79 -18.60 -11.61 -2.04
CA SER A 79 -18.08 -12.76 -2.80
C SER A 79 -16.58 -12.99 -2.61
N TYR A 80 -15.89 -12.14 -1.84
CA TYR A 80 -14.55 -12.46 -1.32
C TYR A 80 -14.58 -13.76 -0.51
N PHE A 81 -15.64 -13.99 0.29
CA PHE A 81 -15.78 -15.17 1.15
C PHE A 81 -16.08 -16.46 0.38
N ASP A 82 -16.60 -16.35 -0.85
CA ASP A 82 -16.91 -17.50 -1.71
C ASP A 82 -15.68 -18.01 -2.46
N SER A 83 -14.54 -17.29 -2.39
CA SER A 83 -13.31 -17.69 -3.06
C SER A 83 -12.70 -18.93 -2.42
N PHE A 84 -12.16 -19.84 -3.25
CA PHE A 84 -11.30 -20.95 -2.82
C PHE A 84 -10.16 -20.48 -1.90
N HIS A 85 -9.65 -19.28 -2.16
CA HIS A 85 -8.50 -18.69 -1.47
C HIS A 85 -8.86 -18.11 -0.09
N PHE A 86 -10.13 -17.84 0.21
CA PHE A 86 -10.53 -17.13 1.43
C PHE A 86 -10.04 -17.84 2.70
N GLN A 87 -10.23 -19.16 2.78
CA GLN A 87 -9.83 -19.94 3.95
C GLN A 87 -8.33 -19.83 4.28
N PHE A 88 -7.49 -19.65 3.25
CA PHE A 88 -6.04 -19.49 3.39
C PHE A 88 -5.64 -18.06 3.74
N ASN A 89 -6.48 -17.08 3.41
CA ASN A 89 -6.26 -15.67 3.75
C ASN A 89 -6.62 -15.33 5.21
N ARG A 90 -7.16 -16.29 5.97
CA ARG A 90 -7.41 -16.11 7.40
C ARG A 90 -6.11 -16.23 8.19
N SER A 91 -5.76 -15.17 8.89
CA SER A 91 -4.67 -15.21 9.87
C SER A 91 -5.03 -16.16 11.01
N THR A 92 -4.04 -16.84 11.58
CA THR A 92 -4.20 -17.86 12.62
C THR A 92 -3.57 -17.45 13.95
N VAL A 93 -2.73 -16.40 13.94
CA VAL A 93 -2.13 -15.86 15.16
C VAL A 93 -3.01 -14.73 15.70
N PRO A 94 -3.61 -14.86 16.89
CA PRO A 94 -4.38 -13.78 17.49
C PRO A 94 -3.45 -12.66 18.00
N LEU A 95 -3.91 -11.41 17.93
CA LEU A 95 -3.18 -10.26 18.47
C LEU A 95 -3.07 -10.37 20.00
N ARG A 96 -1.84 -10.39 20.51
CA ARG A 96 -1.56 -10.27 21.94
C ARG A 96 -1.46 -8.79 22.31
N ARG A 97 -2.40 -8.27 23.09
CA ARG A 97 -2.38 -6.87 23.55
C ARG A 97 -1.38 -6.73 24.69
N ASN A 98 -0.14 -6.35 24.35
CA ASN A 98 0.93 -6.10 25.31
C ASN A 98 1.37 -4.62 25.33
N LEU A 99 0.52 -3.69 24.86
CA LEU A 99 0.91 -2.29 24.73
C LEU A 99 1.02 -1.61 26.10
N PRO A 100 2.15 -0.97 26.43
CA PRO A 100 2.25 -0.13 27.61
C PRO A 100 1.39 1.13 27.42
N ASP A 101 0.46 1.39 28.36
CA ASP A 101 -0.52 2.49 28.27
C ASP A 101 0.09 3.91 28.40
N HIS A 102 1.42 4.03 28.60
CA HIS A 102 2.08 5.29 28.97
C HIS A 102 3.29 5.66 28.09
N ARG A 103 3.24 5.39 26.77
CA ARG A 103 4.25 5.89 25.83
C ARG A 103 3.65 6.40 24.51
N PRO A 104 4.36 7.26 23.77
CA PRO A 104 4.03 7.55 22.38
C PRO A 104 3.94 6.26 21.56
N ARG A 105 2.99 6.22 20.63
CA ARG A 105 2.78 5.09 19.71
C ARG A 105 3.27 5.42 18.31
N VAL A 106 3.83 4.43 17.63
CA VAL A 106 4.34 4.52 16.27
C VAL A 106 3.46 3.69 15.34
N LEU A 107 2.92 4.34 14.32
CA LEU A 107 2.27 3.69 13.19
C LEU A 107 3.23 3.70 12.01
N VAL A 108 3.44 2.54 11.39
CA VAL A 108 4.20 2.39 10.16
C VAL A 108 3.23 2.01 9.05
N CYS A 109 3.15 2.83 8.02
CA CYS A 109 2.41 2.54 6.79
C CYS A 109 3.41 2.25 5.68
N HIS A 110 3.37 1.04 5.13
CA HIS A 110 4.29 0.63 4.09
C HIS A 110 3.55 0.48 2.77
N ASP A 111 3.93 1.29 1.78
CA ASP A 111 3.48 1.15 0.41
C ASP A 111 4.12 -0.08 -0.23
N MET A 112 3.32 -1.14 -0.39
CA MET A 112 3.70 -2.31 -1.13
C MET A 112 3.63 -1.98 -2.61
N LYS A 113 4.71 -1.44 -3.15
CA LYS A 113 4.84 -1.09 -4.58
C LYS A 113 4.44 -2.28 -5.46
N GLY A 114 3.41 -2.10 -6.29
CA GLY A 114 2.85 -3.16 -7.14
C GLY A 114 1.85 -4.08 -6.42
N GLY A 115 1.64 -3.87 -5.12
CA GLY A 115 0.75 -4.62 -4.26
C GLY A 115 1.25 -6.04 -4.02
N TYR A 116 0.30 -6.97 -4.08
CA TYR A 116 0.43 -8.42 -3.93
C TYR A 116 1.40 -9.02 -4.96
N VAL A 117 2.70 -8.91 -4.71
CA VAL A 117 3.77 -9.43 -5.57
C VAL A 117 4.18 -10.82 -5.09
N ASP A 118 5.33 -10.95 -4.45
CA ASP A 118 5.84 -12.17 -3.85
C ASP A 118 5.12 -12.54 -2.56
N ASP A 119 4.66 -11.55 -1.82
CA ASP A 119 3.93 -11.71 -0.56
C ASP A 119 2.47 -12.09 -0.74
N LYS A 120 1.97 -12.15 -1.98
CA LYS A 120 0.66 -12.72 -2.28
C LYS A 120 0.60 -14.21 -1.97
N TRP A 121 1.72 -14.92 -2.09
CA TRP A 121 1.74 -16.36 -1.88
C TRP A 121 1.62 -16.66 -0.39
N VAL A 122 0.50 -17.25 0.03
CA VAL A 122 0.18 -17.45 1.46
C VAL A 122 1.25 -18.29 2.18
N GLN A 123 1.88 -19.22 1.46
CA GLN A 123 2.93 -20.11 1.97
C GLN A 123 4.35 -19.56 1.74
N GLY A 124 4.48 -18.31 1.31
CA GLY A 124 5.76 -17.70 0.94
C GLY A 124 6.18 -18.01 -0.50
N CYS A 125 7.36 -17.52 -0.86
CA CYS A 125 8.00 -17.72 -2.15
C CYS A 125 9.52 -17.93 -1.95
N GLU A 126 10.24 -18.19 -3.04
CA GLU A 126 11.68 -18.45 -3.02
C GLU A 126 12.55 -17.18 -3.01
N ASN A 127 11.94 -15.98 -2.99
CA ASN A 127 12.69 -14.72 -2.99
C ASN A 127 13.17 -14.34 -1.58
N ASP A 128 14.45 -14.62 -1.29
CA ASP A 128 15.12 -14.27 -0.04
C ASP A 128 15.47 -12.78 0.10
N ALA A 129 15.45 -12.03 -1.01
CA ALA A 129 15.70 -10.59 -1.05
C ALA A 129 14.40 -9.76 -0.91
N GLY A 130 13.26 -10.40 -0.66
CA GLY A 130 11.98 -9.73 -0.42
C GLY A 130 12.02 -8.77 0.77
N PHE A 131 11.14 -7.77 0.75
CA PHE A 131 11.04 -6.83 1.87
C PHE A 131 10.63 -7.56 3.15
N ALA A 132 11.38 -7.34 4.22
CA ALA A 132 11.15 -7.96 5.52
C ALA A 132 11.28 -6.95 6.65
N ILE A 133 10.44 -7.11 7.68
CA ILE A 133 10.50 -6.30 8.90
C ILE A 133 11.06 -7.16 10.03
N TRP A 134 12.16 -6.71 10.62
CA TRP A 134 12.82 -7.38 11.76
C TRP A 134 12.54 -6.66 13.08
N HIS A 135 12.30 -5.34 13.03
CA HIS A 135 12.16 -4.49 14.21
C HIS A 135 10.70 -4.21 14.57
N TRP A 136 9.86 -5.25 14.60
CA TRP A 136 8.44 -5.14 14.98
C TRP A 136 8.23 -4.47 16.34
N TYR A 137 9.18 -4.65 17.27
CA TYR A 137 9.13 -4.04 18.61
C TYR A 137 9.22 -2.50 18.62
N LEU A 138 9.58 -1.86 17.49
CA LEU A 138 9.64 -0.41 17.36
C LEU A 138 8.31 0.22 16.89
N MET A 139 7.30 -0.59 16.55
CA MET A 139 6.01 -0.11 16.07
C MET A 139 4.85 -0.71 16.87
N ASP A 140 3.73 0.00 16.87
CA ASP A 140 2.49 -0.40 17.54
C ASP A 140 1.43 -0.86 16.54
N VAL A 141 1.44 -0.23 15.37
CA VAL A 141 0.51 -0.50 14.28
C VAL A 141 1.29 -0.55 12.97
N PHE A 142 1.05 -1.60 12.20
CA PHE A 142 1.54 -1.75 10.84
C PHE A 142 0.37 -1.66 9.86
N VAL A 143 0.49 -0.82 8.84
CA VAL A 143 -0.49 -0.69 7.76
C VAL A 143 0.13 -1.25 6.48
N TYR A 144 -0.47 -2.32 5.96
CA TYR A 144 -0.16 -2.84 4.64
C TYR A 144 -0.94 -2.00 3.62
N PHE A 145 -0.23 -1.14 2.89
CA PHE A 145 -0.83 -0.23 1.92
C PHE A 145 -0.60 -0.74 0.51
N SER A 146 -1.65 -0.68 -0.32
CA SER A 146 -1.53 -0.81 -1.77
C SER A 146 -2.56 0.07 -2.46
N HIS A 147 -2.38 0.29 -3.77
CA HIS A 147 -3.30 1.06 -4.60
C HIS A 147 -4.53 0.23 -5.04
N SER A 148 -5.33 -0.25 -4.09
CA SER A 148 -6.57 -0.98 -4.35
C SER A 148 -7.68 -0.51 -3.41
N LEU A 149 -8.93 -0.53 -3.89
CA LEU A 149 -10.08 -0.01 -3.14
C LEU A 149 -10.13 -0.56 -1.71
N VAL A 150 -10.03 -1.88 -1.55
CA VAL A 150 -9.79 -2.54 -0.27
C VAL A 150 -8.55 -3.41 -0.37
N THR A 151 -7.53 -3.04 0.39
CA THR A 151 -6.32 -3.82 0.56
C THR A 151 -6.43 -4.64 1.84
N ILE A 152 -6.33 -5.95 1.68
CA ILE A 152 -6.31 -6.95 2.75
C ILE A 152 -4.86 -7.41 2.95
N PRO A 153 -4.25 -7.23 4.14
CA PRO A 153 -2.89 -7.70 4.39
C PRO A 153 -2.79 -9.22 4.22
N PRO A 154 -1.80 -9.74 3.47
CA PRO A 154 -1.53 -11.17 3.42
C PRO A 154 -1.29 -11.77 4.82
N PRO A 155 -1.70 -13.02 5.08
CA PRO A 155 -1.57 -13.66 6.38
C PRO A 155 -0.15 -13.70 6.92
N CYS A 156 0.87 -13.76 6.06
CA CYS A 156 2.27 -13.73 6.48
C CYS A 156 2.61 -12.45 7.27
N TRP A 157 2.07 -11.30 6.85
CA TRP A 157 2.23 -10.02 7.53
C TRP A 157 1.45 -9.98 8.85
N THR A 158 0.16 -10.32 8.81
CA THR A 158 -0.71 -10.30 10.00
C THR A 158 -0.22 -11.27 11.07
N ASN A 159 0.07 -12.51 10.71
CA ASN A 159 0.54 -13.52 11.65
C ASN A 159 1.87 -13.14 12.31
N THR A 160 2.80 -12.57 11.53
CA THR A 160 4.11 -12.16 12.04
C THR A 160 3.98 -10.97 12.98
N ALA A 161 3.28 -9.92 12.57
CA ALA A 161 3.03 -8.75 13.40
C ALA A 161 2.30 -9.11 14.71
N HIS A 162 1.26 -9.93 14.65
CA HIS A 162 0.51 -10.39 15.84
C HIS A 162 1.39 -11.18 16.80
N ARG A 163 2.32 -12.01 16.29
CA ARG A 163 3.31 -12.71 17.12
C ARG A 163 4.19 -11.74 17.91
N HIS A 164 4.46 -10.56 17.35
CA HIS A 164 5.19 -9.48 18.00
C HIS A 164 4.32 -8.48 18.77
N GLY A 165 3.01 -8.71 18.87
CA GLY A 165 2.08 -7.82 19.57
C GLY A 165 1.75 -6.52 18.83
N VAL A 166 2.03 -6.47 17.52
CA VAL A 166 1.76 -5.32 16.64
C VAL A 166 0.41 -5.51 15.97
N LYS A 167 -0.46 -4.49 16.01
CA LYS A 167 -1.74 -4.52 15.27
C LYS A 167 -1.47 -4.33 13.78
N VAL A 168 -2.13 -5.10 12.92
CA VAL A 168 -2.07 -4.91 11.46
C VAL A 168 -3.35 -4.31 10.93
N LEU A 169 -3.25 -3.40 9.98
CA LEU A 169 -4.39 -2.85 9.26
C LEU A 169 -4.19 -3.03 7.75
N GLY A 170 -5.28 -3.33 7.06
CA GLY A 170 -5.40 -3.08 5.64
C GLY A 170 -5.72 -1.62 5.36
N THR A 171 -6.02 -1.32 4.09
CA THR A 171 -6.41 0.03 3.67
C THR A 171 -7.71 0.01 2.89
N PHE A 172 -8.54 1.02 3.11
CA PHE A 172 -9.60 1.39 2.18
C PHE A 172 -9.21 2.75 1.59
N ILE A 173 -9.04 2.84 0.27
CA ILE A 173 -8.64 4.08 -0.38
C ILE A 173 -9.51 4.38 -1.59
N THR A 174 -9.60 5.67 -1.91
CA THR A 174 -10.26 6.17 -3.12
C THR A 174 -9.31 7.11 -3.81
N GLU A 175 -9.03 6.89 -5.09
CA GLU A 175 -8.04 7.67 -5.82
C GLU A 175 -8.63 8.25 -7.11
N TRP A 176 -8.30 9.52 -7.41
CA TRP A 176 -8.66 10.18 -8.66
C TRP A 176 -10.18 10.20 -8.94
N ASP A 177 -10.56 10.22 -10.21
CA ASP A 177 -11.97 10.30 -10.64
C ASP A 177 -12.77 9.03 -10.30
N GLU A 178 -12.14 7.85 -10.37
CA GLU A 178 -12.76 6.58 -9.94
C GLU A 178 -13.05 6.60 -8.43
N GLY A 179 -12.12 7.12 -7.63
CA GLY A 179 -12.30 7.32 -6.21
C GLY A 179 -13.43 8.29 -5.88
N LYS A 180 -13.56 9.37 -6.67
CA LYS A 180 -14.70 10.29 -6.55
C LYS A 180 -16.04 9.58 -6.82
N ALA A 181 -16.11 8.76 -7.87
CA ALA A 181 -17.31 7.98 -8.18
C ALA A 181 -17.64 6.98 -7.05
N THR A 182 -16.61 6.30 -6.53
CA THR A 182 -16.72 5.40 -5.37
C THR A 182 -17.28 6.13 -4.15
N CYS A 183 -16.73 7.29 -3.80
CA CYS A 183 -17.23 8.11 -2.70
C CYS A 183 -18.68 8.57 -2.92
N ASN A 184 -19.04 8.97 -4.14
CA ASN A 184 -20.41 9.38 -4.46
C ASN A 184 -21.41 8.23 -4.24
N GLU A 185 -21.06 6.99 -4.59
CA GLU A 185 -21.93 5.83 -4.36
C GLU A 185 -21.99 5.44 -2.88
N MET A 186 -20.82 5.27 -2.25
CA MET A 186 -20.71 4.83 -0.85
C MET A 186 -21.34 5.83 0.12
N LEU A 187 -21.18 7.13 -0.11
CA LEU A 187 -21.65 8.20 0.76
C LEU A 187 -22.98 8.81 0.31
N ALA A 188 -23.67 8.22 -0.67
CA ALA A 188 -24.94 8.73 -1.21
C ALA A 188 -26.02 8.89 -0.11
N THR A 189 -26.09 7.94 0.82
CA THR A 189 -27.01 7.96 1.96
C THR A 189 -26.35 7.36 3.20
N LYS A 190 -26.98 7.57 4.37
CA LYS A 190 -26.55 6.94 5.63
C LYS A 190 -26.57 5.42 5.52
N GLU A 191 -27.60 4.87 4.87
CA GLU A 191 -27.79 3.43 4.68
C GLU A 191 -26.69 2.84 3.79
N SER A 192 -26.34 3.52 2.69
CA SER A 192 -25.22 3.12 1.81
C SER A 192 -23.90 3.09 2.59
N ALA A 193 -23.60 4.16 3.33
CA ALA A 193 -22.37 4.25 4.11
C ALA A 193 -22.30 3.17 5.20
N GLN A 194 -23.43 2.89 5.85
CA GLN A 194 -23.52 1.85 6.86
C GLN A 194 -23.30 0.45 6.27
N ILE A 195 -23.87 0.14 5.11
CA ILE A 195 -23.65 -1.14 4.42
C ILE A 195 -22.15 -1.37 4.18
N TYR A 196 -21.44 -0.39 3.62
CA TYR A 196 -20.01 -0.55 3.31
C TYR A 196 -19.15 -0.61 4.58
N ALA A 197 -19.48 0.16 5.62
CA ALA A 197 -18.82 0.07 6.92
C ALA A 197 -18.99 -1.32 7.57
N GLU A 198 -20.19 -1.89 7.51
CA GLU A 198 -20.47 -3.24 8.01
C GLU A 198 -19.66 -4.31 7.24
N ARG A 199 -19.54 -4.17 5.91
CA ARG A 199 -18.76 -5.11 5.08
C ARG A 199 -17.26 -5.05 5.40
N LEU A 200 -16.71 -3.85 5.58
CA LEU A 200 -15.30 -3.69 6.00
C LEU A 200 -15.06 -4.24 7.41
N SER A 201 -15.99 -4.02 8.33
CA SER A 201 -15.91 -4.56 9.69
C SER A 201 -15.99 -6.09 9.71
N GLU A 202 -16.83 -6.67 8.86
CA GLU A 202 -16.96 -8.12 8.68
C GLU A 202 -15.65 -8.73 8.15
N LEU A 203 -15.04 -8.12 7.14
CA LEU A 203 -13.73 -8.53 6.62
C LEU A 203 -12.65 -8.51 7.71
N GLY A 204 -12.53 -7.41 8.45
CA GLY A 204 -11.54 -7.28 9.53
C GLY A 204 -11.72 -8.35 10.61
N SER A 205 -12.97 -8.62 10.99
CA SER A 205 -13.29 -9.62 12.02
C SER A 205 -12.95 -11.05 11.57
N LEU A 206 -13.25 -11.42 10.32
CA LEU A 206 -13.05 -12.78 9.81
C LEU A 206 -11.58 -13.11 9.46
N LEU A 207 -10.79 -12.09 9.14
CA LEU A 207 -9.39 -12.21 8.73
C LEU A 207 -8.39 -11.93 9.88
N LEU A 208 -8.90 -11.56 11.06
CA LEU A 208 -8.16 -11.13 12.25
C LEU A 208 -7.27 -9.90 11.96
N LEU A 209 -7.88 -8.80 11.50
CA LEU A 209 -7.23 -7.50 11.31
C LEU A 209 -7.56 -6.54 12.48
#